data_AF-A0A7S3GUC1-F1
#
_entry.id   AF-A0A7S3GUC1-F1
#
_cell.length_a   1.000
_cell.length_b   1.000
_cell.length_c   1.000
_cell.angle_alpha   90.00
_cell.angle_beta   90.00
_cell.angle_gamma   90.00
#
_symmetry.space_group_name_H-M   'P 1'
#
loop_
_entity.id
_entity.type
_entity.pdbx_description
1 polymer ?
#
loop_
_entity_poly.entity_id
_entity_poly.type
_entity_poly.pdbx_seq_one_letter_code
_entity_poly.pdbx_strand_id
1 'polypeptide(L)'
;SASAGWGESVHIRALRLLAQREASERLEAADREGRMITDEEVLLTLKRWPFYRNPWRKNVMQPGKTWVFSDSLGLLRDRQGDVHLTAPTRRYPQVAELLGRWLADRLPTEAKGFTW
;
A
#
# COMPACT_ATOMS: atom_id res chain seq x y z
N SER A 1 11.51 -20.54 -8.21
CA SER A 1 10.40 -20.53 -9.18
C SER A 1 9.45 -19.41 -8.79
N ALA A 2 9.48 -18.28 -9.51
CA ALA A 2 8.53 -17.20 -9.26
C ALA A 2 7.18 -17.64 -9.85
N SER A 3 6.20 -17.91 -9.00
CA SER A 3 4.82 -18.15 -9.43
C SER A 3 4.40 -16.98 -10.33
N ALA A 4 3.91 -17.29 -11.54
CA ALA A 4 3.39 -16.32 -12.49
C ALA A 4 2.31 -15.45 -11.81
N GLY A 5 2.71 -14.29 -11.32
CA GLY A 5 1.80 -13.30 -10.77
C GLY A 5 0.94 -12.79 -11.91
N TRP A 6 -0.38 -12.92 -11.76
CA TRP A 6 -1.38 -12.33 -12.64
C TRP A 6 -0.96 -10.89 -12.97
N GLY A 7 -0.55 -10.67 -14.22
CA GLY A 7 -0.11 -9.35 -14.67
C GLY A 7 -1.23 -8.33 -14.47
N GLU A 8 -0.89 -7.14 -13.98
CA GLU A 8 -1.84 -6.03 -13.87
C GLU A 8 -2.42 -5.72 -15.24
N SER A 9 -3.74 -5.61 -15.34
CA SER A 9 -4.37 -5.12 -16.58
C SER A 9 -3.95 -3.67 -16.83
N VAL A 10 -4.00 -3.23 -18.08
CA VAL A 10 -3.67 -1.84 -18.47
C VAL A 10 -4.47 -0.82 -17.64
N HIS A 11 -5.75 -1.11 -17.40
CA HIS A 11 -6.62 -0.27 -16.57
C HIS A 11 -6.14 -0.17 -15.11
N ILE A 12 -5.82 -1.30 -14.47
CA ILE A 12 -5.30 -1.32 -13.10
C ILE A 12 -3.97 -0.56 -13.03
N ARG A 13 -3.09 -0.77 -14.00
CA ARG A 13 -1.81 -0.07 -14.08
C ARG A 13 -1.99 1.44 -14.21
N ALA A 14 -2.91 1.91 -15.06
CA ALA A 14 -3.21 3.33 -15.21
C ALA A 14 -3.71 3.96 -13.91
N LEU A 15 -4.65 3.30 -13.22
CA LEU A 15 -5.16 3.76 -11.92
C LEU A 15 -4.09 3.76 -10.82
N ARG A 16 -3.18 2.76 -10.80
CA ARG A 16 -2.06 2.72 -9.85
C ARG A 16 -1.04 3.82 -10.12
N LEU A 17 -0.76 4.15 -11.39
CA LEU A 17 0.09 5.29 -11.76
C LEU A 17 -0.52 6.62 -11.32
N LEU A 18 -1.85 6.77 -11.39
CA LEU A 18 -2.52 7.95 -10.86
C LEU A 18 -2.43 8.02 -9.33
N ALA A 19 -2.70 6.91 -8.63
CA ALA A 19 -2.56 6.85 -7.16
C ALA A 19 -1.14 7.19 -6.70
N GLN A 20 -0.14 6.63 -7.38
CA GLN A 20 1.29 6.89 -7.20
C GLN A 20 1.61 8.38 -7.36
N ARG A 21 1.19 8.99 -8.47
CA ARG A 21 1.46 10.39 -8.77
C ARG A 21 0.86 11.30 -7.70
N GLU A 22 -0.42 11.11 -7.38
CA GLU A 22 -1.07 11.94 -6.36
C GLU A 22 -0.47 11.72 -4.96
N ALA A 23 0.00 10.51 -4.64
CA ALA A 23 0.74 10.25 -3.41
C ALA A 23 2.07 11.03 -3.35
N SER A 24 2.80 11.10 -4.47
CA SER A 24 4.02 11.94 -4.60
C SER A 24 3.70 13.40 -4.35
N GLU A 25 2.66 13.93 -4.99
CA GLU A 25 2.24 15.34 -4.86
C GLU A 25 1.88 15.68 -3.40
N ARG A 26 1.25 14.75 -2.66
CA ARG A 26 0.92 14.89 -1.24
C ARG A 26 2.16 14.83 -0.33
N LEU A 27 3.08 13.91 -0.58
CA LEU A 27 4.37 13.84 0.12
C LEU A 27 5.16 15.14 -0.04
N GLU A 28 5.30 15.62 -1.27
CA GLU A 28 5.98 16.88 -1.60
C GLU A 28 5.30 18.09 -0.97
N ALA A 29 3.97 18.12 -0.91
CA ALA A 29 3.23 19.18 -0.23
C ALA A 29 3.49 19.17 1.28
N ALA A 30 3.45 17.99 1.91
CA ALA A 30 3.74 17.85 3.33
C ALA A 30 5.17 18.28 3.69
N ASP A 31 6.16 17.95 2.83
CA ASP A 31 7.54 18.41 2.98
C ASP A 31 7.67 19.93 2.88
N ARG A 32 7.08 20.51 1.82
CA ARG A 32 7.12 21.96 1.60
C ARG A 32 6.45 22.75 2.73
N GLU A 33 5.39 22.20 3.32
CA GLU A 33 4.60 22.82 4.39
C GLU A 33 5.11 22.45 5.79
N GLY A 34 6.09 21.56 5.92
CA GLY A 34 6.64 21.13 7.20
C GLY A 34 5.62 20.44 8.10
N ARG A 35 4.66 19.72 7.51
CA ARG A 35 3.54 19.08 8.23
C ARG A 35 3.56 17.57 8.08
N MET A 36 2.81 16.90 8.95
CA MET A 36 2.53 15.47 8.83
C MET A 36 1.55 15.20 7.68
N ILE A 37 1.60 13.97 7.16
CA ILE A 37 0.56 13.46 6.27
C ILE A 37 -0.76 13.39 7.04
N THR A 38 -1.84 13.88 6.44
CA THR A 38 -3.18 13.89 7.03
C THR A 38 -3.95 12.60 6.78
N ASP A 39 -4.96 12.34 7.59
CA ASP A 39 -5.83 11.16 7.44
C ASP A 39 -6.65 11.23 6.13
N GLU A 40 -6.99 12.45 5.68
CA GLU A 40 -7.68 12.67 4.41
C GLU A 40 -6.78 12.32 3.20
N GLU A 41 -5.52 12.72 3.22
CA GLU A 41 -4.55 12.38 2.16
C GLU A 41 -4.36 10.87 2.03
N VAL A 42 -4.32 10.15 3.16
CA VAL A 42 -4.30 8.69 3.19
C VAL A 42 -5.58 8.12 2.60
N LEU A 43 -6.75 8.60 3.05
CA LEU A 43 -8.03 8.11 2.58
C LEU A 43 -8.22 8.32 1.07
N LEU A 44 -7.85 9.49 0.55
CA LEU A 44 -7.91 9.80 -0.88
C LEU A 44 -6.97 8.89 -1.68
N THR A 45 -5.76 8.66 -1.18
CA THR A 45 -4.79 7.76 -1.82
C THR A 45 -5.32 6.32 -1.87
N LEU A 46 -5.90 5.82 -0.78
CA LEU A 46 -6.51 4.48 -0.73
C LEU A 46 -7.77 4.35 -1.60
N LYS A 47 -8.59 5.40 -1.70
CA LYS A 47 -9.74 5.44 -2.60
C LYS A 47 -9.32 5.42 -4.08
N ARG A 48 -8.17 6.02 -4.41
CA ARG A 48 -7.61 5.99 -5.76
C ARG A 48 -6.96 4.64 -6.11
N TRP A 49 -6.42 3.95 -5.10
CA TRP A 49 -5.75 2.66 -5.30
C TRP A 49 -6.73 1.55 -5.71
N PRO A 50 -6.57 0.95 -6.91
CA PRO A 50 -7.43 -0.14 -7.33
C PRO A 50 -7.00 -1.47 -6.68
N PHE A 51 -7.88 -2.02 -5.86
CA PHE A 51 -7.74 -3.37 -5.30
C PHE A 51 -8.13 -4.43 -6.33
N TYR A 52 -7.42 -5.57 -6.37
CA TYR A 52 -7.76 -6.67 -7.29
C TYR A 52 -8.77 -7.65 -6.68
N ARG A 53 -9.52 -8.32 -7.55
CA ARG A 53 -10.42 -9.43 -7.20
C ARG A 53 -9.61 -10.64 -6.73
N ASN A 54 -9.64 -10.92 -5.44
CA ASN A 54 -8.87 -11.95 -4.77
C ASN A 54 -9.77 -13.09 -4.26
N PRO A 55 -9.67 -14.30 -4.85
CA PRO A 55 -10.43 -15.47 -4.38
C PRO A 55 -9.78 -16.18 -3.18
N TRP A 56 -8.53 -15.82 -2.81
CA TRP A 56 -7.72 -16.55 -1.83
C TRP A 56 -7.82 -15.97 -0.41
N ARG A 57 -8.41 -14.79 -0.24
CA ARG A 57 -8.51 -14.08 1.04
C ARG A 57 -9.70 -14.54 1.89
N LYS A 58 -9.69 -15.82 2.24
CA LYS A 58 -10.77 -16.47 2.99
C LYS A 58 -11.11 -15.78 4.31
N ASN A 59 -10.10 -15.27 5.03
CA ASN A 59 -10.27 -14.65 6.35
C ASN A 59 -11.09 -13.35 6.34
N VAL A 60 -11.20 -12.69 5.18
CA VAL A 60 -11.98 -11.45 5.00
C VAL A 60 -13.12 -11.63 3.99
N MET A 61 -13.39 -12.87 3.59
CA MET A 61 -14.46 -13.22 2.66
C MET A 61 -15.81 -13.20 3.38
N GLN A 62 -16.76 -12.42 2.87
CA GLN A 62 -18.11 -12.41 3.41
C GLN A 62 -18.85 -13.72 3.07
N PRO A 63 -19.82 -14.17 3.91
CA PRO A 63 -20.65 -15.34 3.61
C PRO A 63 -21.30 -15.24 2.23
N GLY A 64 -21.24 -16.34 1.47
CA GLY A 64 -21.82 -16.41 0.12
C GLY A 64 -21.01 -15.71 -0.99
N LYS A 65 -19.87 -15.06 -0.68
CA LYS A 65 -18.97 -14.49 -1.68
C LYS A 65 -17.86 -15.48 -2.05
N THR A 66 -17.47 -15.49 -3.33
CA THR A 66 -16.38 -16.33 -3.85
C THR A 66 -15.07 -15.56 -4.05
N TRP A 67 -15.09 -14.25 -3.82
CA TRP A 67 -13.93 -13.36 -3.93
C TRP A 67 -14.18 -12.05 -3.17
N VAL A 68 -13.10 -11.32 -2.88
CA VAL A 68 -13.10 -9.96 -2.32
C VAL A 68 -12.09 -9.07 -3.03
N PHE A 69 -12.27 -7.75 -2.99
CA PHE A 69 -11.22 -6.84 -3.41
C PHE A 69 -10.12 -6.78 -2.33
N SER A 70 -8.88 -7.14 -2.66
CA SER A 70 -7.77 -7.13 -1.70
C SER A 70 -6.41 -7.11 -2.39
N ASP A 71 -5.51 -6.27 -1.90
CA ASP A 71 -4.08 -6.26 -2.23
C ASP A 71 -3.22 -6.57 -1.00
N SER A 72 -1.98 -7.00 -1.24
CA SER A 72 -0.89 -6.90 -0.25
C SER A 72 0.02 -5.76 -0.67
N LEU A 73 0.21 -4.80 0.24
CA LEU A 73 1.18 -3.70 0.12
C LEU A 73 2.24 -3.85 1.21
N GLY A 74 3.44 -3.37 0.94
CA GLY A 74 4.59 -3.37 1.83
C GLY A 74 5.43 -4.64 1.70
N LEU A 75 5.82 -5.17 2.86
CA LEU A 75 6.68 -6.33 3.02
C LEU A 75 5.85 -7.61 3.22
N LEU A 76 6.34 -8.72 2.68
CA LEU A 76 5.83 -10.07 2.90
C LEU A 76 6.97 -10.95 3.39
N ARG A 77 6.73 -11.68 4.46
CA ARG A 77 7.61 -12.77 4.89
C ARG A 77 7.12 -14.07 4.27
N ASP A 78 7.99 -14.80 3.60
CA ASP A 78 7.65 -16.13 3.08
C ASP A 78 7.75 -17.21 4.16
N ARG A 79 7.47 -18.46 3.78
CA ARG A 79 7.47 -19.59 4.71
C ARG A 79 8.88 -20.04 5.11
N GLN A 80 9.91 -19.64 4.38
CA GLN A 80 11.31 -19.92 4.68
C GLN A 80 11.90 -18.86 5.62
N GLY A 81 11.20 -17.74 5.75
CA GLY A 81 11.52 -16.66 6.68
C GLY A 81 12.07 -15.43 5.99
N ASP A 82 12.24 -15.47 4.67
CA ASP A 82 12.78 -14.36 3.88
C ASP A 82 11.74 -13.24 3.73
N VAL A 83 12.22 -12.00 3.77
CA VAL A 83 11.40 -10.80 3.67
C VAL A 83 11.52 -10.21 2.28
N HIS A 84 10.38 -10.04 1.61
CA HIS A 84 10.29 -9.57 0.23
C HIS A 84 9.36 -8.37 0.13
N LEU A 85 9.68 -7.43 -0.76
CA LEU A 85 8.71 -6.40 -1.16
C LEU A 85 7.65 -7.01 -2.08
N THR A 86 6.40 -6.63 -1.86
CA THR A 86 5.33 -6.95 -2.81
C THR A 86 5.60 -6.28 -4.16
N ALA A 87 5.21 -6.93 -5.26
CA ALA A 87 5.39 -6.36 -6.59
C ALA A 87 4.75 -4.97 -6.76
N PRO A 88 3.53 -4.69 -6.23
CA PRO A 88 2.95 -3.36 -6.29
C PRO A 88 3.77 -2.32 -5.53
N THR A 89 4.26 -2.63 -4.33
CA THR A 89 5.10 -1.69 -3.57
C THR A 89 6.39 -1.34 -4.29
N ARG A 90 7.04 -2.32 -4.95
CA ARG A 90 8.24 -2.02 -5.74
C ARG A 90 7.94 -1.16 -6.97
N ARG A 91 6.78 -1.33 -7.61
CA ARG A 91 6.39 -0.60 -8.83
C ARG A 91 5.82 0.78 -8.55
N TYR A 92 5.15 0.95 -7.41
CA TYR A 92 4.46 2.16 -7.01
C TYR A 92 4.85 2.56 -5.56
N PRO A 93 6.13 2.94 -5.33
CA PRO A 93 6.65 3.13 -3.98
C PRO A 93 5.98 4.25 -3.16
N GLN A 94 5.59 5.36 -3.79
CA GLN A 94 5.06 6.54 -3.10
C GLN A 94 3.76 6.26 -2.35
N VAL A 95 2.96 5.28 -2.80
CA VAL A 95 1.77 4.86 -2.05
C VAL A 95 2.16 4.21 -0.72
N ALA A 96 3.17 3.33 -0.72
CA ALA A 96 3.63 2.68 0.50
C ALA A 96 4.39 3.66 1.41
N GLU A 97 5.16 4.58 0.82
CA GLU A 97 5.86 5.65 1.54
C GLU A 97 4.90 6.59 2.26
N LEU A 98 3.84 7.05 1.58
CA LEU A 98 2.80 7.90 2.18
C LEU A 98 2.16 7.23 3.40
N LEU A 99 1.80 5.95 3.28
CA LEU A 99 1.26 5.18 4.40
C LEU A 99 2.28 5.00 5.54
N GLY A 100 3.52 4.69 5.19
CA GLY A 100 4.62 4.52 6.15
C GLY A 100 4.89 5.79 6.95
N ARG A 101 4.97 6.94 6.28
CA ARG A 101 5.17 8.25 6.92
C ARG A 101 4.00 8.63 7.81
N TRP A 102 2.77 8.45 7.32
CA TRP A 102 1.56 8.69 8.12
C TRP A 102 1.54 7.91 9.44
N LEU A 103 1.97 6.63 9.41
CA LEU A 103 2.11 5.78 10.59
C LEU A 103 3.28 6.21 11.48
N ALA A 104 4.46 6.46 10.89
CA ALA A 104 5.68 6.79 11.62
C ALA A 104 5.52 8.09 12.43
N ASP A 105 4.92 9.11 11.84
CA ASP A 105 4.69 10.40 12.50
C ASP A 105 3.70 10.27 13.69
N ARG A 106 2.91 9.20 13.74
CA ARG A 106 1.88 8.91 14.75
C ARG A 106 2.28 7.80 15.73
N LEU A 107 3.54 7.37 15.71
CA LEU A 107 3.99 6.39 16.69
C LEU A 107 3.77 6.90 18.12
N PRO A 108 3.29 6.05 19.03
CA PRO A 108 3.15 6.40 20.43
C PRO A 108 4.53 6.73 21.01
N THR A 109 4.58 7.55 22.07
CA THR A 109 5.83 8.07 22.63
C THR A 109 6.83 6.97 22.95
N GLU A 110 6.34 5.83 23.43
CA GLU A 110 7.10 4.63 23.78
C GLU A 110 7.81 3.99 22.56
N ALA A 111 7.29 4.22 21.35
CA ALA A 111 7.83 3.68 20.10
C ALA A 111 8.62 4.70 19.26
N LYS A 112 8.65 5.99 19.64
CA LYS A 112 9.34 7.04 18.87
C LYS A 112 10.85 6.85 18.74
N GLY A 113 11.46 6.10 19.65
CA GLY A 113 12.89 5.76 19.62
C GLY A 113 13.21 4.44 18.90
N PHE A 114 12.22 3.77 18.29
CA PHE A 114 12.45 2.49 17.64
C PHE A 114 13.31 2.66 16.39
N THR A 115 14.46 2.00 16.38
CA THR A 115 15.39 1.92 15.24
C THR A 115 15.56 0.47 14.81
N TRP A 116 15.53 0.21 13.51
CA TRP A 116 15.70 -1.12 12.91
C TRP A 116 17.16 -1.61 12.93
#